data_AF-A0A143XGK6-F1
#
_entry.id   AF-A0A143XGK6-F1
#
_cell.length_a   1.000
_cell.length_b   1.000
_cell.length_c   1.000
_cell.angle_alpha   90.00
_cell.angle_beta   90.00
_cell.angle_gamma   90.00
#
_symmetry.space_group_name_H-M   'P 1'
#
loop_
_entity.id
_entity.type
_entity.pdbx_description
1 polymer ?
#
loop_
_entity_poly.entity_id
_entity_poly.type
_entity_poly.pdbx_seq_one_letter_code
_entity_poly.pdbx_strand_id
1 'polypeptide(L)'
;MSMKNLKTTAPHLSTIRSGRGRQPLPPAGGAENLKTRNCDMTKRSIFNAPKIVLVFNNQRVLISMYKSLNVASQAMNISAQSISLCCLGNRISCYGCYFRYYYFDKVEIVPHLDFGRLRVEEYDRMCGEVCRYHDSKELSRRKLCAEKRRKLKNEAKHE
;
A
#
# COMPACT_ATOMS: atom_id res chain seq x y z
N MET A 1 5.83 60.28 -20.76
CA MET A 1 4.56 60.78 -21.33
C MET A 1 3.88 59.61 -22.01
N SER A 2 2.80 59.03 -21.51
CA SER A 2 1.47 59.57 -21.23
C SER A 2 0.50 59.05 -22.29
N MET A 3 -0.24 58.01 -21.88
CA MET A 3 -1.65 57.76 -22.22
C MET A 3 -1.90 57.34 -23.69
N LYS A 4 -2.99 56.71 -24.11
CA LYS A 4 -4.36 56.54 -23.59
C LYS A 4 -5.01 55.48 -24.52
N ASN A 5 -5.73 54.49 -23.97
CA ASN A 5 -7.22 54.34 -23.99
C ASN A 5 -7.79 54.16 -25.43
N LEU A 6 -8.83 53.40 -25.77
CA LEU A 6 -9.99 52.75 -25.15
C LEU A 6 -10.76 52.14 -26.36
N LYS A 7 -11.53 51.05 -26.32
CA LYS A 7 -13.00 50.98 -26.07
C LYS A 7 -13.45 49.60 -26.61
N THR A 8 -14.13 48.74 -25.84
CA THR A 8 -15.62 48.61 -25.73
C THR A 8 -16.21 47.92 -26.98
N THR A 9 -17.01 46.84 -26.91
CA THR A 9 -18.44 46.83 -26.56
C THR A 9 -18.99 45.38 -26.47
N ALA A 10 -19.89 45.10 -25.52
CA ALA A 10 -20.77 43.92 -25.44
C ALA A 10 -22.03 44.13 -26.34
N PRO A 11 -23.22 43.52 -26.12
CA PRO A 11 -23.66 42.14 -25.80
C PRO A 11 -24.64 41.60 -26.89
N HIS A 12 -25.08 40.33 -26.87
CA HIS A 12 -26.45 40.01 -27.35
C HIS A 12 -27.01 38.71 -26.77
N LEU A 13 -28.20 38.85 -26.19
CA LEU A 13 -29.09 37.85 -25.63
C LEU A 13 -30.27 37.67 -26.63
N SER A 14 -30.71 36.44 -26.89
CA SER A 14 -32.08 36.16 -27.37
C SER A 14 -32.38 34.67 -27.16
N THR A 15 -33.22 34.26 -26.20
CA THR A 15 -34.70 34.34 -26.11
C THR A 15 -35.42 33.11 -26.70
N ILE A 16 -35.87 32.23 -25.78
CA ILE A 16 -37.22 31.63 -25.59
C ILE A 16 -37.96 30.92 -26.75
N ARG A 17 -38.34 29.66 -26.50
CA ARG A 17 -39.69 29.05 -26.75
C ARG A 17 -39.87 27.84 -25.81
N SER A 18 -40.67 27.88 -24.73
CA SER A 18 -42.10 27.50 -24.62
C SER A 18 -42.47 26.17 -25.32
N GLY A 19 -43.09 25.13 -24.76
CA GLY A 19 -43.71 24.84 -23.46
C GLY A 19 -44.63 23.59 -23.58
N ARG A 20 -45.15 23.09 -22.43
CA ARG A 20 -46.22 22.06 -22.22
C ARG A 20 -45.82 20.59 -22.50
N GLY A 21 -46.22 19.57 -21.73
CA GLY A 21 -47.10 19.46 -20.57
C GLY A 21 -47.22 18.00 -20.08
N ARG A 22 -47.55 17.85 -18.79
CA ARG A 22 -48.16 16.74 -18.00
C ARG A 22 -47.88 15.23 -18.33
N GLN A 23 -47.46 14.56 -17.26
CA GLN A 23 -47.48 13.11 -16.93
C GLN A 23 -48.85 12.42 -17.18
N PRO A 24 -48.91 11.08 -17.41
CA PRO A 24 -48.95 10.09 -16.29
C PRO A 24 -48.24 8.72 -16.52
N LEU A 25 -47.80 8.09 -15.42
CA LEU A 25 -47.49 6.64 -15.22
C LEU A 25 -48.72 5.76 -15.53
N PRO A 26 -48.69 4.40 -15.75
CA PRO A 26 -47.99 3.34 -14.97
C PRO A 26 -47.61 2.06 -15.82
N PRO A 27 -47.67 0.79 -15.33
CA PRO A 27 -46.68 0.06 -14.51
C PRO A 27 -46.20 -1.29 -15.14
N ALA A 28 -45.05 -1.80 -14.67
CA ALA A 28 -44.70 -3.24 -14.53
C ALA A 28 -43.19 -3.28 -14.17
N GLY A 29 -42.74 -3.75 -13.01
CA GLY A 29 -42.93 -5.11 -12.52
C GLY A 29 -41.62 -5.87 -12.78
N GLY A 30 -40.77 -6.00 -11.76
CA GLY A 30 -39.52 -6.77 -11.83
C GLY A 30 -38.34 -6.19 -11.06
N ALA A 31 -38.48 -5.99 -9.75
CA ALA A 31 -37.35 -5.68 -8.89
C ALA A 31 -36.51 -6.96 -8.66
N GLU A 32 -35.43 -7.12 -9.42
CA GLU A 32 -34.39 -8.08 -9.10
C GLU A 32 -33.64 -7.60 -7.84
N ASN A 33 -33.96 -8.26 -6.72
CA ASN A 33 -33.29 -8.08 -5.45
C ASN A 33 -31.87 -8.66 -5.53
N LEU A 34 -30.92 -7.89 -6.07
CA LEU A 34 -29.52 -8.14 -5.74
C LEU A 34 -29.32 -7.61 -4.31
N LYS A 35 -29.53 -8.52 -3.36
CA LYS A 35 -29.33 -8.35 -1.93
C LYS A 35 -27.86 -8.01 -1.69
N THR A 36 -27.50 -6.74 -1.84
CA THR A 36 -26.27 -6.18 -1.29
C THR A 36 -26.37 -6.46 0.20
N ARG A 37 -25.63 -7.48 0.64
CA ARG A 37 -25.48 -7.77 2.06
C ARG A 37 -24.79 -6.55 2.64
N ASN A 38 -25.58 -5.64 3.19
CA ASN A 38 -25.10 -4.68 4.17
C ASN A 38 -24.50 -5.50 5.30
N CYS A 39 -23.17 -5.65 5.29
CA CYS A 39 -22.45 -6.16 6.45
C CYS A 39 -22.48 -5.05 7.50
N ASP A 40 -23.41 -5.22 8.43
CA ASP A 40 -23.59 -4.42 9.64
C ASP A 40 -22.24 -4.17 10.34
N MET A 41 -21.78 -2.91 10.32
CA MET A 41 -20.44 -2.46 10.72
C MET A 41 -20.29 -2.28 12.25
N THR A 42 -20.72 -3.25 13.05
CA THR A 42 -20.48 -3.19 14.51
C THR A 42 -20.08 -4.52 15.14
N LYS A 43 -19.34 -5.35 14.40
CA LYS A 43 -18.42 -6.29 15.04
C LYS A 43 -17.05 -5.63 15.06
N ARG A 44 -16.56 -5.25 16.24
CA ARG A 44 -15.12 -5.11 16.45
C ARG A 44 -14.52 -6.49 16.20
N SER A 45 -14.11 -6.71 14.95
CA SER A 45 -13.32 -7.86 14.57
C SER A 45 -12.16 -7.97 15.56
N ILE A 46 -12.02 -9.12 16.22
CA ILE A 46 -10.85 -9.43 17.05
C ILE A 46 -9.57 -9.30 16.21
N PHE A 47 -9.71 -9.42 14.88
CA PHE A 47 -8.64 -9.25 13.91
C PHE A 47 -8.44 -7.78 13.58
N ASN A 48 -7.21 -7.31 13.81
CA ASN A 48 -6.73 -6.03 13.32
C ASN A 48 -6.85 -5.97 11.80
N ALA A 49 -7.09 -4.76 11.27
CA ALA A 49 -7.06 -4.52 9.84
C ALA A 49 -5.71 -4.99 9.24
N PRO A 50 -5.71 -5.60 8.04
CA PRO A 50 -4.48 -6.06 7.42
C PRO A 50 -3.55 -4.87 7.15
N LYS A 51 -2.32 -4.95 7.67
CA LYS A 51 -1.29 -3.93 7.46
C LYS A 51 -0.42 -4.31 6.27
N ILE A 52 -0.22 -3.37 5.36
CA ILE A 52 0.71 -3.51 4.23
C ILE A 52 2.13 -3.62 4.78
N VAL A 53 2.93 -4.51 4.18
CA VAL A 53 4.33 -4.76 4.55
C VAL A 53 5.24 -4.36 3.40
N LEU A 54 6.23 -3.52 3.70
CA LEU A 54 7.32 -3.14 2.82
C LEU A 54 8.50 -4.11 3.03
N VAL A 55 9.17 -4.49 1.95
CA VAL A 55 10.34 -5.36 2.00
C VAL A 55 11.53 -4.68 1.34
N PHE A 56 12.62 -4.57 2.10
CA PHE A 56 13.88 -4.04 1.62
C PHE A 56 14.93 -5.15 1.54
N ASN A 57 15.74 -5.13 0.48
CA ASN A 57 16.76 -6.15 0.23
C ASN A 57 18.04 -5.93 1.08
N ASN A 58 19.11 -6.65 0.75
CA ASN A 58 20.42 -6.52 1.38
C ASN A 58 21.23 -5.29 1.00
N GLN A 59 20.83 -4.61 -0.07
CA GLN A 59 21.29 -3.26 -0.41
C GLN A 59 20.43 -2.18 0.25
N ARG A 60 19.48 -2.59 1.11
CA ARG A 60 18.60 -1.73 1.89
C ARG A 60 17.62 -0.90 1.06
N VAL A 61 17.38 -1.29 -0.20
CA VAL A 61 16.40 -0.64 -1.09
C VAL A 61 15.09 -1.40 -1.12
N LEU A 62 13.97 -0.69 -1.28
CA LEU A 62 12.62 -1.25 -1.39
C LEU A 62 12.52 -2.12 -2.65
N ILE A 63 12.07 -3.37 -2.51
CA ILE A 63 11.93 -4.29 -3.65
C ILE A 63 10.51 -4.82 -3.84
N SER A 64 9.71 -4.87 -2.77
CA SER A 64 8.35 -5.37 -2.83
C SER A 64 7.47 -4.81 -1.73
N MET A 65 6.16 -4.84 -2.01
CA MET A 65 5.10 -4.48 -1.09
C MET A 65 4.04 -5.57 -1.11
N TYR A 66 3.55 -5.94 0.07
CA TYR A 66 2.52 -6.96 0.20
C TYR A 66 1.32 -6.41 0.98
N LYS A 67 0.11 -6.70 0.50
CA LYS A 67 -1.15 -6.22 1.11
C LYS A 67 -1.35 -6.61 2.58
N SER A 68 -0.70 -7.68 3.02
CA SER A 68 -0.73 -8.14 4.39
C SER A 68 0.49 -8.97 4.75
N LEU A 69 0.72 -9.11 6.06
CA LEU A 69 1.77 -9.94 6.62
C LEU A 69 1.65 -11.43 6.23
N ASN A 70 0.42 -11.96 6.11
CA ASN A 70 0.20 -13.33 5.66
C ASN A 70 0.61 -13.53 4.20
N VAL A 71 0.30 -12.55 3.33
CA VAL A 71 0.70 -12.60 1.92
C VAL A 71 2.22 -12.52 1.80
N ALA A 72 2.87 -11.65 2.57
CA ALA A 72 4.34 -11.58 2.62
C ALA A 72 4.96 -12.91 3.08
N SER A 73 4.38 -13.51 4.12
CA SER A 73 4.81 -14.78 4.69
C SER A 73 4.77 -15.90 3.64
N GLN A 74 3.66 -15.99 2.89
CA GLN A 74 3.50 -16.99 1.83
C GLN A 74 4.44 -16.71 0.65
N ALA A 75 4.50 -15.48 0.16
CA ALA A 75 5.32 -15.10 -0.99
C ALA A 75 6.82 -15.34 -0.74
N MET A 76 7.30 -15.05 0.46
CA MET A 76 8.73 -15.21 0.80
C MET A 76 9.06 -16.55 1.44
N ASN A 77 8.05 -17.36 1.79
CA ASN A 77 8.17 -18.58 2.58
C ASN A 77 8.94 -18.33 3.91
N ILE A 78 8.51 -17.29 4.63
CA ILE A 78 9.06 -16.87 5.93
C ILE A 78 7.92 -16.89 6.95
N SER A 79 8.19 -17.25 8.20
CA SER A 79 7.20 -17.17 9.27
C SER A 79 6.65 -15.74 9.43
N ALA A 80 5.32 -15.61 9.38
CA ALA A 80 4.56 -14.42 9.72
C ALA A 80 5.05 -13.75 11.01
N GLN A 81 5.30 -14.52 12.06
CA GLN A 81 5.79 -14.00 13.35
C GLN A 81 7.18 -13.37 13.22
N SER A 82 8.07 -13.97 12.42
CA SER A 82 9.42 -13.41 12.20
C SER A 82 9.37 -12.09 11.42
N ILE A 83 8.48 -11.98 10.44
CA ILE A 83 8.23 -10.73 9.71
C ILE A 83 7.67 -9.68 10.67
N SER A 84 6.66 -10.05 11.48
CA SER A 84 6.02 -9.13 12.45
C SER A 84 7.02 -8.55 13.43
N LEU A 85 7.89 -9.38 14.01
CA LEU A 85 8.95 -8.93 14.93
C LEU A 85 9.94 -7.96 14.26
N CYS A 86 10.17 -8.07 12.95
CA CYS A 86 10.99 -7.12 12.22
C CYS A 86 10.25 -5.79 12.00
N CYS A 87 8.97 -5.85 11.62
CA CYS A 87 8.15 -4.66 11.44
C CYS A 87 7.93 -3.87 12.75
N LEU A 88 7.91 -4.56 13.89
CA LEU A 88 7.78 -3.95 15.22
C LEU A 88 9.11 -3.41 15.78
N GLY A 89 10.24 -3.64 15.09
CA GLY A 89 11.57 -3.21 15.56
C GLY A 89 12.24 -4.16 16.56
N ASN A 90 11.56 -5.21 17.04
CA ASN A 90 12.15 -6.21 17.96
C ASN A 90 13.30 -7.00 17.31
N ARG A 91 13.34 -7.08 15.98
CA ARG A 91 14.44 -7.65 15.20
C ARG A 91 14.82 -6.67 14.09
N ILE A 92 16.12 -6.48 13.89
CA ILE A 92 16.61 -5.58 12.84
C ILE A 92 16.26 -6.12 11.44
N SER A 93 16.44 -7.42 11.22
CA SER A 93 16.23 -8.07 9.93
C SER A 93 15.87 -9.55 10.10
N CYS A 94 15.29 -10.15 9.07
CA CYS A 94 15.18 -11.60 8.98
C CYS A 94 15.39 -12.08 7.55
N TYR A 95 15.97 -13.27 7.38
CA TYR A 95 16.23 -13.88 6.06
C TYR A 95 16.96 -12.96 5.05
N GLY A 96 17.82 -12.08 5.56
CA GLY A 96 18.58 -11.15 4.72
C GLY A 96 17.76 -9.98 4.14
N CYS A 97 16.59 -9.70 4.69
CA CYS A 97 15.73 -8.59 4.29
C CYS A 97 15.30 -7.77 5.52
N TYR A 98 14.96 -6.50 5.30
CA TYR A 98 14.29 -5.66 6.29
C TYR A 98 12.80 -5.58 5.98
N PHE A 99 12.00 -5.45 7.03
CA PHE A 99 10.55 -5.40 6.93
C PHE A 99 10.03 -4.21 7.73
N ARG A 100 9.09 -3.46 7.14
CA ARG A 100 8.41 -2.34 7.78
C ARG A 100 6.91 -2.40 7.51
N TYR A 101 6.11 -1.92 8.45
CA TYR A 101 4.72 -1.62 8.15
C TYR A 101 4.64 -0.34 7.32
N TYR A 102 3.74 -0.32 6.36
CA TYR A 102 3.50 0.88 5.56
C TYR A 102 2.58 1.84 6.31
N TYR A 103 3.05 3.07 6.50
CA TYR A 103 2.33 4.17 7.15
C TYR A 103 1.92 5.21 6.08
N PHE A 104 0.73 5.01 5.50
CA PHE A 104 0.20 5.83 4.40
C PHE A 104 -0.04 7.29 4.80
N ASP A 105 -0.14 7.57 6.09
CA ASP A 105 -0.27 8.90 6.67
C ASP A 105 1.06 9.66 6.73
N LYS A 106 2.20 8.97 6.67
CA LYS A 106 3.54 9.55 6.79
C LYS A 106 4.32 9.57 5.49
N VAL A 107 4.16 8.52 4.67
CA VAL A 107 4.94 8.30 3.46
C VAL A 107 4.00 7.87 2.35
N GLU A 108 4.06 8.53 1.21
CA GLU A 108 3.46 8.05 -0.03
C GLU A 108 4.51 7.30 -0.83
N ILE A 109 4.23 6.03 -1.17
CA ILE A 109 5.09 5.22 -2.04
C ILE A 109 4.53 5.24 -3.46
N VAL A 110 5.34 5.73 -4.39
CA VAL A 110 5.09 5.76 -5.82
C VAL A 110 5.83 4.57 -6.47
N PRO A 111 5.12 3.49 -6.87
CA PRO A 111 5.77 2.23 -7.22
C PRO A 111 6.82 2.32 -8.34
N HIS A 112 6.61 3.19 -9.33
CA HIS A 112 7.52 3.34 -10.48
C HIS A 112 8.76 4.20 -10.18
N LEU A 113 8.78 4.92 -9.05
CA LEU A 113 9.91 5.76 -8.63
C LEU A 113 10.70 5.16 -7.48
N ASP A 114 10.01 4.55 -6.51
CA ASP A 114 10.62 4.17 -5.24
C ASP A 114 11.20 2.76 -5.23
N PHE A 115 10.64 1.85 -6.04
CA PHE A 115 11.15 0.48 -6.10
C PHE A 115 12.58 0.48 -6.67
N GLY A 116 13.49 -0.11 -5.92
CA GLY A 116 14.93 -0.13 -6.20
C GLY A 116 15.68 1.14 -5.80
N ARG A 117 14.99 2.17 -5.30
CA ARG A 117 15.58 3.48 -4.97
C ARG A 117 15.39 3.88 -3.51
N LEU A 118 14.17 3.79 -3.00
CA LEU A 118 13.86 4.17 -1.62
C LEU A 118 14.61 3.28 -0.65
N ARG A 119 15.45 3.89 0.19
CA ARG A 119 16.22 3.14 1.20
C ARG A 119 15.45 3.01 2.51
N VAL A 120 15.69 1.93 3.24
CA VAL A 120 15.06 1.69 4.54
C VAL A 120 15.34 2.81 5.54
N GLU A 121 16.55 3.39 5.51
CA GLU A 121 16.90 4.48 6.43
C GLU A 121 16.18 5.79 6.11
N GLU A 122 15.86 5.98 4.83
CA GLU A 122 15.07 7.12 4.40
C GLU A 122 13.60 6.95 4.79
N TYR A 123 13.05 5.76 4.58
CA TYR A 123 11.71 5.42 5.03
C TYR A 123 11.56 5.58 6.56
N ASP A 124 12.49 5.01 7.33
CA ASP A 124 12.46 5.09 8.80
C ASP A 124 12.58 6.56 9.26
N ARG A 125 13.44 7.36 8.62
CA ARG A 125 13.56 8.81 8.89
C ARG A 125 12.25 9.56 8.61
N MET A 126 11.57 9.29 7.48
CA MET A 126 10.27 9.91 7.18
C MET A 126 9.19 9.48 8.18
N CYS A 127 9.29 8.26 8.72
CA CYS A 127 8.40 7.78 9.78
C CYS A 127 8.71 8.36 11.16
N GLY A 128 9.86 9.01 11.34
CA GLY A 128 10.37 9.50 12.62
C GLY A 128 10.99 8.40 13.49
N GLU A 129 11.41 7.29 12.90
CA GLU A 129 12.02 6.16 13.59
C GLU A 129 13.55 6.18 13.49
N VAL A 130 14.23 5.85 14.59
CA VAL A 130 15.70 5.72 14.63
C VAL A 130 16.06 4.27 14.91
N CYS A 131 16.55 3.59 13.88
CA CYS A 131 16.93 2.17 13.94
C CYS A 131 18.43 1.95 13.71
N ARG A 132 18.97 0.86 14.29
CA ARG A 132 20.29 0.33 13.94
C ARG A 132 20.15 -0.60 12.72
N TYR A 133 21.13 -0.55 11.81
CA TYR A 133 21.16 -1.40 10.61
C TYR A 133 22.40 -2.29 10.59
N HIS A 134 22.28 -3.47 9.99
CA HIS A 134 23.43 -4.30 9.70
C HIS A 134 24.26 -3.73 8.54
N ASP A 135 25.56 -4.00 8.58
CA ASP A 135 26.41 -3.81 7.41
C ASP A 135 26.00 -4.77 6.27
N SER A 136 26.23 -4.37 5.02
CA SER A 136 25.81 -5.12 3.83
C SER A 136 26.46 -6.51 3.76
N LYS A 137 27.71 -6.65 4.21
CA LYS A 137 28.42 -7.94 4.32
C LYS A 137 27.72 -8.88 5.31
N GLU A 138 27.38 -8.37 6.48
CA GLU A 138 26.67 -9.13 7.52
C GLU A 138 25.28 -9.57 7.04
N LEU A 139 24.55 -8.71 6.33
CA LEU A 139 23.23 -9.07 5.81
C LEU A 139 23.30 -10.15 4.71
N SER A 140 24.31 -10.05 3.85
CA SER A 140 24.57 -11.04 2.79
C SER A 140 24.91 -12.41 3.39
N ARG A 141 25.75 -12.44 4.43
CA ARG A 141 26.04 -13.66 5.20
C ARG A 141 24.77 -14.25 5.82
N ARG A 142 23.92 -13.42 6.43
CA ARG A 142 22.64 -13.86 7.00
C ARG A 142 21.68 -14.44 5.96
N LYS A 143 21.63 -13.85 4.76
CA LYS A 143 20.85 -14.37 3.63
C LYS A 143 21.30 -15.79 3.27
N LEU A 144 22.60 -15.99 3.07
CA LEU A 144 23.18 -17.30 2.75
C LEU A 144 22.90 -18.34 3.85
N CYS A 145 23.08 -17.98 5.13
CA CYS A 145 22.75 -18.87 6.25
C CYS A 145 21.25 -19.21 6.31
N ALA A 146 20.37 -18.29 5.94
CA ALA A 146 18.92 -18.53 5.90
C ALA A 146 18.53 -19.44 4.73
N GLU A 147 19.13 -19.25 3.56
CA GLU A 147 18.95 -20.11 2.38
C GLU A 147 19.45 -21.53 2.63
N LYS A 148 20.64 -21.70 3.24
CA LYS A 148 21.17 -23.02 3.62
C LYS A 148 20.21 -23.76 4.55
N ARG A 149 19.70 -23.10 5.59
CA ARG A 149 18.71 -23.68 6.52
C ARG A 149 17.39 -24.04 5.80
N ARG A 150 16.97 -23.25 4.82
CA ARG A 150 15.78 -23.56 4.00
C ARG A 150 15.98 -24.83 3.17
N LYS A 151 17.14 -24.98 2.51
CA LYS A 151 17.47 -26.17 1.72
C LYS A 151 17.41 -27.44 2.57
N LEU A 152 18.11 -27.44 3.71
CA LEU A 152 18.10 -28.56 4.66
C LEU A 152 16.69 -28.93 5.15
N LYS A 153 15.85 -27.92 5.44
CA LYS A 153 14.47 -28.16 5.87
C LYS A 153 13.59 -28.74 4.76
N ASN A 154 13.85 -28.38 3.51
CA ASN A 154 13.11 -28.92 2.37
C ASN A 154 13.52 -30.36 2.08
N GLU A 155 14.83 -30.66 2.16
CA GLU A 155 15.36 -32.03 2.01
C GLU A 155 14.75 -32.96 3.06
N ALA A 156 14.74 -32.57 4.34
CA ALA A 156 14.16 -33.35 5.44
C ALA A 156 12.61 -33.53 5.39
N LYS A 157 11.92 -32.90 4.43
CA LYS A 157 10.47 -33.10 4.21
C LYS A 157 10.18 -34.08 3.07
N HIS A 158 11.18 -34.37 2.26
CA HIS A 158 11.09 -35.28 1.12
C HIS A 158 11.63 -36.68 1.44
N GLU A 159 12.06 -36.90 2.68
CA GLU A 159 12.42 -38.18 3.29
C GLU A 159 11.32 -38.58 4.28
#